data_AF-A0AA37F767-F1
#
_entry.id   AF-A0AA37F767-F1
#
_cell.length_a   1.000
_cell.length_b   1.000
_cell.length_c   1.000
_cell.angle_alpha   90.00
_cell.angle_beta   90.00
_cell.angle_gamma   90.00
#
_symmetry.space_group_name_H-M   'P 1'
#
loop_
_entity.id
_entity.type
_entity.pdbx_description
1 polymer ?
#
loop_
_entity_poly.entity_id
_entity_poly.type
_entity_poly.pdbx_seq_one_letter_code
_entity_poly.pdbx_strand_id
1 'polypeptide(L)'
;MTARGTLIVCWCCGVPGSSSGAFELTEACYSRWLRAGKPKSGPPPRNPEKGKQARTEGLRRAKEMRLQRYLQIRDDCATQAEAAAQLGVSLRTIWSYEQEIKARERAARVA
;
A
#
# COMPACT_ATOMS: atom_id res chain seq x y z
N MET A 1 -3.91 12.22 -29.92
CA MET A 1 -4.67 12.81 -28.80
C MET A 1 -4.55 11.88 -27.60
N THR A 2 -3.57 12.13 -26.71
CA THR A 2 -3.40 11.37 -25.47
C THR A 2 -4.46 11.80 -24.47
N ALA A 3 -5.51 11.01 -24.33
CA ALA A 3 -6.47 11.19 -23.25
C ALA A 3 -5.69 11.20 -21.93
N ARG A 4 -5.75 12.31 -21.19
CA ARG A 4 -5.29 12.37 -19.80
C ARG A 4 -6.18 11.41 -19.01
N GLY A 5 -5.77 10.15 -18.94
CA GLY A 5 -6.49 9.13 -18.21
C GLY A 5 -6.48 9.50 -16.74
N THR A 6 -7.63 9.85 -16.20
CA THR A 6 -7.81 9.98 -14.75
C THR A 6 -7.31 8.69 -14.11
N LEU A 7 -6.31 8.81 -13.24
CA LEU A 7 -5.82 7.68 -12.45
C LEU A 7 -6.94 7.26 -11.51
N ILE A 8 -7.62 6.16 -11.85
CA ILE A 8 -8.66 5.58 -11.03
C ILE A 8 -8.15 4.32 -10.35
N VAL A 9 -8.71 4.00 -9.18
CA VAL A 9 -8.50 2.69 -8.55
C VAL A 9 -9.53 1.73 -9.13
N CYS A 10 -9.08 0.73 -9.90
CA CYS A 10 -9.98 -0.23 -10.53
C CYS A 10 -10.91 -0.88 -9.52
N TRP A 11 -12.22 -0.79 -9.73
CA TRP A 11 -13.20 -1.39 -8.81
C TRP A 11 -13.04 -2.91 -8.66
N CYS A 12 -12.74 -3.61 -9.77
CA CYS A 12 -12.59 -5.06 -9.82
C CYS A 12 -11.35 -5.59 -9.06
N CYS A 13 -10.21 -4.89 -9.13
CA CYS A 13 -8.94 -5.41 -8.61
C CYS A 13 -8.21 -4.49 -7.63
N GLY A 14 -8.66 -3.26 -7.43
CA GLY A 14 -8.02 -2.27 -6.57
C GLY A 14 -6.69 -1.70 -7.08
N VAL A 15 -6.34 -1.98 -8.34
CA VAL A 15 -5.08 -1.52 -8.94
C VAL A 15 -5.31 -0.15 -9.60
N PRO A 16 -4.44 0.85 -9.33
CA PRO A 16 -4.52 2.15 -10.00
C PRO A 16 -4.18 2.02 -11.50
N GLY A 17 -4.91 2.73 -12.35
CA GLY A 17 -4.61 2.79 -13.78
C GLY A 17 -5.59 3.66 -14.56
N SER A 18 -5.48 3.62 -15.89
CA SER A 18 -6.38 4.33 -16.80
C SER A 18 -7.77 3.68 -16.80
N SER A 19 -8.81 4.50 -16.56
CA SER A 19 -10.20 4.09 -16.67
C SER A 19 -10.58 3.79 -18.11
N SER A 20 -11.28 2.69 -18.34
CA SER A 20 -11.92 2.42 -19.63
C SER A 20 -13.39 2.05 -19.38
N GLY A 21 -14.31 2.92 -19.80
CA GLY A 21 -15.76 2.65 -19.76
C GLY A 21 -16.49 3.02 -18.47
N ALA A 22 -17.76 2.63 -18.39
CA ALA A 22 -18.58 2.75 -17.18
C ALA A 22 -18.05 1.79 -16.10
N PHE A 23 -18.16 2.14 -14.82
CA PHE A 23 -17.76 1.35 -13.63
C PHE A 23 -16.33 1.46 -13.12
N GLU A 24 -15.56 2.48 -13.51
CA GLU A 24 -14.20 2.72 -12.98
C GLU A 24 -13.33 1.45 -13.01
N LEU A 25 -13.35 0.76 -14.15
CA LEU A 25 -12.50 -0.39 -14.40
C LEU A 25 -11.26 0.04 -15.17
N THR A 26 -10.12 -0.54 -14.82
CA THR A 26 -8.94 -0.46 -15.69
C THR A 26 -9.19 -1.21 -16.99
N GLU A 27 -8.51 -0.80 -18.07
CA GLU A 27 -8.63 -1.38 -19.42
C GLU A 27 -8.57 -2.92 -19.43
N ALA A 28 -7.67 -3.51 -18.65
CA ALA A 28 -7.54 -4.97 -18.53
C ALA A 28 -8.77 -5.62 -17.87
N CYS A 29 -9.34 -4.99 -16.84
CA CYS A 29 -10.54 -5.48 -16.15
C CYS A 29 -11.80 -5.27 -16.99
N TYR A 30 -11.90 -4.12 -17.66
CA TYR A 30 -12.98 -3.84 -18.60
C TYR A 30 -12.98 -4.84 -19.76
N SER A 31 -11.82 -5.12 -20.35
CA SER A 31 -11.68 -6.12 -21.43
C SER A 31 -12.09 -7.52 -20.99
N ARG A 32 -11.77 -7.93 -19.76
CA ARG A 32 -12.23 -9.21 -19.21
C ARG A 32 -13.74 -9.26 -19.02
N TRP A 33 -14.34 -8.17 -18.54
CA TRP A 33 -15.79 -8.03 -18.40
C TRP A 33 -16.51 -8.07 -19.76
N LEU A 34 -15.95 -7.45 -20.79
CA LEU A 34 -16.45 -7.55 -22.17
C LEU A 34 -16.43 -8.99 -22.69
N ARG A 35 -15.32 -9.73 -22.47
CA ARG A 35 -15.20 -11.14 -22.88
C ARG A 35 -16.17 -12.07 -22.15
N ALA A 36 -16.54 -11.73 -20.91
CA ALA A 36 -17.51 -12.46 -20.12
C ALA A 36 -18.98 -12.21 -20.53
N GLY A 37 -19.22 -11.44 -21.60
CA GLY A 37 -20.56 -11.21 -22.13
C GLY A 37 -21.35 -10.09 -21.45
N LYS A 38 -20.68 -9.16 -20.76
CA LYS A 38 -21.31 -7.98 -20.11
C LYS A 38 -22.50 -8.35 -19.21
N PRO A 39 -22.30 -9.10 -18.12
CA PRO A 39 -23.40 -9.45 -17.22
C PRO A 39 -24.15 -8.19 -16.76
N LYS A 40 -25.49 -8.22 -16.85
CA LYS A 40 -26.37 -7.09 -16.48
C LYS A 40 -26.23 -6.67 -15.01
N SER A 41 -25.75 -7.57 -14.15
CA SER A 41 -25.54 -7.36 -12.72
C SER A 41 -24.19 -6.68 -12.42
N GLY A 42 -23.99 -5.46 -12.92
CA GLY A 42 -22.86 -4.61 -12.54
C GLY A 42 -21.45 -5.17 -12.86
N PRO A 43 -20.40 -4.45 -12.41
CA PRO A 43 -19.02 -4.86 -12.64
C PRO A 43 -18.69 -6.22 -11.97
N PRO A 44 -17.67 -6.95 -12.44
CA PRO A 44 -17.37 -8.31 -11.97
C PRO A 44 -16.92 -8.29 -10.50
N PRO A 45 -17.36 -9.24 -9.66
CA PRO A 45 -17.07 -9.24 -8.22
C PRO A 45 -15.58 -9.05 -7.96
N ARG A 46 -15.27 -8.17 -7.00
CA ARG A 46 -13.90 -7.79 -6.66
C ARG A 46 -13.08 -9.04 -6.36
N ASN A 47 -11.95 -9.24 -7.05
CA ASN A 47 -11.11 -10.41 -6.78
C ASN A 47 -10.53 -10.29 -5.35
N PRO A 48 -10.92 -11.17 -4.42
CA PRO A 48 -10.55 -11.03 -3.00
C PRO A 48 -9.05 -11.25 -2.78
N GLU A 49 -8.38 -12.06 -3.58
CA GLU A 49 -6.94 -12.30 -3.46
C GLU A 49 -6.11 -11.09 -3.89
N LYS A 50 -6.48 -10.47 -5.02
CA LYS A 50 -5.81 -9.24 -5.48
C LYS A 50 -6.07 -8.06 -4.53
N GLY A 51 -7.27 -7.97 -3.96
CA GLY A 51 -7.58 -6.99 -2.92
C GLY A 51 -6.74 -7.17 -1.64
N LYS A 52 -6.51 -8.43 -1.22
CA LYS A 52 -5.63 -8.75 -0.09
C LYS A 52 -4.17 -8.37 -0.37
N GLN A 53 -3.64 -8.71 -1.55
CA GLN A 53 -2.27 -8.38 -1.94
C GLN A 53 -2.03 -6.86 -1.98
N ALA A 54 -2.94 -6.10 -2.59
CA ALA A 54 -2.84 -4.63 -2.64
C ALA A 54 -2.90 -3.99 -1.24
N ARG A 55 -3.76 -4.50 -0.35
CA ARG A 55 -3.82 -4.07 1.05
C ARG A 55 -2.51 -4.36 1.78
N THR A 56 -1.94 -5.56 1.60
CA THR A 56 -0.67 -5.94 2.23
C THR A 56 0.48 -5.07 1.76
N GLU A 57 0.60 -4.80 0.46
CA GLU A 57 1.66 -3.93 -0.08
C GLU A 57 1.48 -2.47 0.36
N GLY A 58 0.24 -1.98 0.41
CA GLY A 58 -0.07 -0.65 0.96
C GLY A 58 0.33 -0.53 2.44
N LEU A 59 0.04 -1.56 3.25
CA LEU A 59 0.46 -1.63 4.65
C LEU A 59 2.00 -1.69 4.77
N ARG A 60 2.67 -2.46 3.91
CA ARG A 60 4.14 -2.57 3.88
C ARG A 60 4.78 -1.22 3.58
N ARG A 61 4.31 -0.50 2.55
CA ARG A 61 4.79 0.85 2.22
C ARG A 61 4.54 1.84 3.35
N ALA A 62 3.34 1.83 3.94
CA ALA A 62 3.01 2.70 5.07
C ALA A 62 3.87 2.41 6.32
N LYS A 63 4.29 1.15 6.51
CA LYS A 63 5.23 0.78 7.57
C LYS A 63 6.63 1.28 7.25
N GLU A 64 7.13 1.08 6.03
CA GLU A 64 8.45 1.55 5.63
C GLU A 64 8.58 3.07 5.75
N MET A 65 7.58 3.84 5.29
CA MET A 65 7.59 5.30 5.45
C MET A 65 7.66 5.74 6.92
N ARG A 66 6.95 5.03 7.81
CA ARG A 66 6.99 5.32 9.25
C ARG A 66 8.34 4.94 9.87
N LEU A 67 8.93 3.82 9.44
CA LEU A 67 10.26 3.41 9.88
C LEU A 67 11.33 4.42 9.44
N GLN A 68 11.27 4.92 8.20
CA GLN A 68 12.17 5.96 7.70
C GLN A 68 12.02 7.26 8.49
N ARG A 69 10.78 7.68 8.77
CA ARG A 69 10.54 8.87 9.60
C ARG A 69 11.05 8.70 11.03
N TYR A 70 10.94 7.48 11.58
CA TYR A 70 11.53 7.17 12.88
C TYR A 70 13.05 7.29 12.87
N LEU A 71 13.73 6.74 11.86
CA LEU A 71 15.19 6.86 11.72
C LEU A 71 15.66 8.32 11.68
N GLN A 72 14.89 9.21 11.05
CA GLN A 72 15.23 10.64 10.96
C GLN A 72 15.18 11.37 12.31
N ILE A 73 14.23 11.01 13.17
CA ILE A 73 14.06 11.67 14.47
C ILE A 73 14.75 10.93 15.61
N ARG A 74 15.24 9.70 15.36
CA ARG A 74 15.74 8.80 16.41
C ARG A 74 16.88 9.44 17.19
N ASP A 75 17.79 10.11 16.48
CA ASP A 75 18.98 10.69 17.08
C ASP A 75 18.70 12.07 17.71
N ASP A 76 17.59 12.72 17.31
CA ASP A 76 17.14 14.01 17.85
C ASP A 76 16.28 13.86 19.11
N CYS A 77 15.70 12.67 19.35
CA CYS A 77 14.89 12.39 20.53
C CYS A 77 15.75 11.87 21.69
N ALA A 78 15.58 12.42 22.89
CA ALA A 78 16.26 11.92 24.07
C ALA A 78 15.71 10.56 24.53
N THR A 79 14.42 10.29 24.25
CA THR A 79 13.75 9.04 24.65
C THR A 79 12.86 8.44 23.57
N GLN A 80 12.61 7.13 23.68
CA GLN A 80 11.64 6.41 22.83
C GLN A 80 10.21 6.92 23.00
N ALA A 81 9.88 7.47 24.18
CA ALA A 81 8.55 8.02 24.47
C ALA A 81 8.30 9.32 23.70
N GLU A 82 9.31 10.20 23.61
CA GLU A 82 9.23 11.41 22.80
C GLU A 82 9.10 11.09 21.32
N ALA A 83 9.90 10.15 20.81
CA ALA A 83 9.78 9.68 19.43
C ALA A 83 8.39 9.08 19.13
N ALA A 84 7.82 8.32 20.08
CA ALA A 84 6.47 7.78 19.96
C ALA A 84 5.42 8.88 19.85
N ALA A 85 5.50 9.89 20.73
CA ALA A 85 4.60 11.03 20.75
C ALA A 85 4.69 11.85 19.46
N GLN A 86 5.91 12.14 18.98
CA GLN A 86 6.16 12.91 17.77
C GLN A 86 5.65 12.21 16.50
N LEU A 87 5.71 10.87 16.46
CA LEU A 87 5.17 10.07 15.36
C LEU A 87 3.67 9.74 15.50
N GLY A 88 3.06 10.04 16.65
CA GLY A 88 1.68 9.67 16.94
C GLY A 88 1.46 8.15 16.97
N VAL A 89 2.43 7.39 17.48
CA VAL A 89 2.38 5.92 17.57
C VAL A 89 2.57 5.44 19.00
N SER A 90 2.26 4.18 19.25
CA SER A 90 2.47 3.57 20.57
C SER A 90 3.95 3.25 20.83
N LEU A 91 4.35 3.19 22.11
CA LEU A 91 5.67 2.70 22.51
C LEU A 91 5.97 1.29 21.97
N ARG A 92 4.96 0.42 21.91
CA ARG A 92 5.09 -0.93 21.33
C ARG A 92 5.47 -0.86 19.85
N THR A 93 4.96 0.13 19.11
CA THR A 93 5.30 0.37 17.71
C THR A 93 6.77 0.80 17.57
N ILE A 94 7.24 1.72 18.42
CA ILE A 94 8.65 2.12 18.46
C ILE A 94 9.57 0.93 18.77
N TRP A 95 9.22 0.13 19.78
CA TRP A 95 9.98 -1.09 20.09
C TRP A 95 10.05 -2.05 18.89
N SER A 96 8.95 -2.20 18.15
CA SER A 96 8.94 -3.01 16.93
C SER A 96 9.87 -2.44 15.85
N TYR A 97 9.98 -1.12 15.71
CA TYR A 97 10.90 -0.49 14.76
C TYR A 97 12.36 -0.75 15.16
N GLU A 98 12.68 -0.61 16.44
CA GLU A 98 14.02 -0.90 16.98
C GLU A 98 14.47 -2.34 16.73
N GLN A 99 13.57 -3.32 16.92
CA GLN A 99 13.89 -4.72 16.62
C GLN A 99 14.14 -4.95 15.13
N GLU A 100 13.39 -4.27 14.27
CA GLU A 100 13.54 -4.38 12.82
C GLU A 100 14.86 -3.76 12.33
N ILE A 101 15.23 -2.59 12.87
CA ILE A 101 16.52 -1.95 12.58
C ILE A 101 17.66 -2.88 12.98
N LYS A 102 17.65 -3.40 14.22
CA LYS A 102 18.66 -4.35 14.71
C LYS A 102 18.72 -5.62 13.87
N ALA A 103 17.58 -6.12 13.40
CA ALA A 103 17.54 -7.28 12.51
C ALA A 103 18.20 -6.98 11.15
N ARG A 104 17.92 -5.81 10.55
CA ARG A 104 18.54 -5.36 9.30
C ARG A 104 20.06 -5.17 9.46
N GLU A 105 20.50 -4.54 10.53
CA GLU A 105 21.93 -4.35 10.84
C GLU A 105 22.67 -5.68 11.02
N ARG A 106 22.06 -6.65 11.73
CA ARG A 106 22.62 -7.99 11.86
C ARG A 106 22.73 -8.69 10.51
N ALA A 107 21.70 -8.63 9.69
CA ALA A 107 21.72 -9.22 8.35
C ALA A 107 22.81 -8.58 7.47
N ALA A 108 22.99 -7.26 7.54
CA ALA A 108 24.01 -6.53 6.78
C ALA A 108 25.45 -6.84 7.21
N ARG A 109 25.67 -7.32 8.45
CA ARG A 109 27.00 -7.74 8.92
C ARG A 109 27.39 -9.16 8.52
N VAL A 110 26.42 -9.99 8.15
CA VAL A 110 26.61 -11.40 7.79
C VAL A 110 26.68 -11.59 6.27
N ALA A 111 26.14 -10.64 5.50
CA ALA A 111 26.21 -10.58 4.04
C ALA A 111 27.53 -9.97 3.56
#